data_AF-A0A8X6F2B6-F1
#
_entry.id   AF-A0A8X6F2B6-F1
#
_cell.length_a   1.000
_cell.length_b   1.000
_cell.length_c   1.000
_cell.angle_alpha   90.00
_cell.angle_beta   90.00
_cell.angle_gamma   90.00
#
_symmetry.space_group_name_H-M   'P 1'
#
loop_
_entity.id
_entity.type
_entity.pdbx_description
1 polymer ?
#
loop_
_entity_poly.entity_id
_entity_poly.type
_entity_poly.pdbx_seq_one_letter_code
_entity_poly.pdbx_strand_id
1 'polypeptide(L)'
;MDERACACVSNAYDLFTVNPVQLSTEESSFTEIFPVASLSDKTPIEFFFSGVGESYLDPAHTLLHLQVKITKKNGSNIATPDVVAPVNYLLNTLFSECSITLNDKQVSSQANYAYRCMFDALLSPKAVQESLLTAGLFFRDSPGKIDATEILNAGEGFKTRYNICKDSKLMDMIGALHFDLGNQSKYLINSVNLRIKLERNKDAFALMSASQDFKIVIQHASLFVRK
;
A
#
# COMPACT_ATOMS: atom_id res chain seq x y z
N MET A 1 -6.08 -19.75 34.73
CA MET A 1 -7.10 -19.23 33.78
C MET A 1 -7.29 -17.77 34.15
N ASP A 2 -7.23 -16.84 33.19
CA ASP A 2 -7.48 -15.42 33.49
C ASP A 2 -8.92 -15.28 34.01
N GLU A 3 -9.10 -14.69 35.20
CA GLU A 3 -10.41 -14.52 35.85
C GLU A 3 -11.36 -13.64 35.02
N ARG A 4 -10.84 -12.90 34.04
CA ARG A 4 -11.62 -12.07 33.11
C ARG A 4 -12.00 -12.79 31.81
N ALA A 5 -11.54 -14.02 31.60
CA ALA A 5 -11.82 -14.76 30.38
C ALA A 5 -13.27 -15.25 30.35
N CYS A 6 -14.03 -14.80 29.35
CA CYS A 6 -15.37 -15.33 29.08
C CYS A 6 -15.23 -16.69 28.38
N ALA A 7 -15.99 -17.70 28.82
CA ALA A 7 -16.05 -18.97 28.12
C ALA A 7 -16.71 -18.76 26.74
N CYS A 8 -15.99 -19.05 25.66
CA CYS A 8 -16.54 -18.94 24.31
C CYS A 8 -16.76 -20.33 23.70
N VAL A 9 -17.89 -20.49 23.01
CA VAL A 9 -18.15 -21.61 22.10
C VAL A 9 -17.69 -21.15 20.72
N SER A 10 -16.95 -22.00 19.99
CA SER A 10 -16.57 -21.67 18.62
C SER A 10 -17.82 -21.43 17.79
N ASN A 11 -17.81 -20.38 16.95
CA ASN A 11 -18.90 -20.09 16.03
C ASN A 11 -19.22 -21.29 15.10
N ALA A 12 -18.25 -22.20 14.89
CA ALA A 12 -18.47 -23.44 14.12
C ALA A 12 -19.42 -24.44 14.81
N TYR A 13 -19.62 -24.34 16.13
CA TYR A 13 -20.51 -25.21 16.90
C TYR A 13 -21.84 -24.54 17.26
N ASP A 14 -21.97 -23.24 17.00
CA ASP A 14 -23.15 -22.45 17.38
C ASP A 14 -24.02 -22.16 16.15
N LEU A 15 -24.63 -23.22 15.62
CA LEU A 15 -25.30 -23.25 14.31
C LEU A 15 -26.66 -22.52 14.27
N PHE A 16 -27.22 -22.16 15.44
CA PHE A 16 -28.58 -21.64 15.57
C PHE A 16 -28.64 -20.26 16.22
N THR A 17 -27.52 -19.70 16.68
CA THR A 17 -27.51 -18.32 17.16
C THR A 17 -27.55 -17.34 16.01
N VAL A 18 -28.27 -16.25 16.25
CA VAL A 18 -28.29 -15.11 15.33
C VAL A 18 -26.90 -14.47 15.39
N ASN A 19 -26.34 -14.15 14.22
CA ASN A 19 -25.06 -13.46 14.13
C ASN A 19 -25.07 -12.21 15.01
N PRO A 20 -24.10 -12.04 15.94
CA PRO A 20 -24.03 -10.85 16.76
C PRO A 20 -23.81 -9.63 15.86
N VAL A 21 -24.59 -8.58 16.10
CA VAL A 21 -24.47 -7.31 15.39
C VAL A 21 -23.71 -6.33 16.28
N GLN A 22 -22.73 -5.62 15.70
CA GLN A 22 -22.02 -4.57 16.41
C GLN A 22 -22.92 -3.33 16.53
N LEU A 23 -23.23 -2.94 17.77
CA LEU A 23 -24.07 -1.77 18.09
C LEU A 23 -23.29 -0.66 18.83
N SER A 24 -22.04 -0.91 19.21
CA SER A 24 -21.27 0.05 20.02
C SER A 24 -20.58 1.15 19.22
N THR A 25 -20.53 1.04 17.89
CA THR A 25 -19.94 2.08 17.03
C THR A 25 -21.05 3.04 16.60
N GLU A 26 -21.00 4.27 17.10
CA GLU A 26 -22.01 5.30 16.79
C GLU A 26 -21.78 5.96 15.43
N GLU A 27 -20.53 6.31 15.13
CA GLU A 27 -20.14 6.97 13.88
C GLU A 27 -18.75 6.46 13.42
N SER A 28 -18.48 6.56 12.12
CA SER A 28 -17.12 6.39 11.60
C SER A 28 -16.90 7.26 10.37
N SER A 29 -15.73 7.87 10.25
CA SER A 29 -15.37 8.75 9.12
C SER A 29 -13.93 8.53 8.66
N PHE A 30 -13.64 8.82 7.39
CA PHE A 30 -12.27 8.86 6.88
C PHE A 30 -11.71 10.27 6.96
N THR A 31 -10.47 10.39 7.44
CA THR A 31 -9.71 11.64 7.42
C THR A 31 -8.52 11.48 6.48
N GLU A 32 -8.34 12.43 5.57
CA GLU A 32 -7.16 12.50 4.71
C GLU A 32 -6.01 13.21 5.43
N ILE A 33 -4.82 12.62 5.36
CA ILE A 33 -3.60 13.10 6.01
C ILE A 33 -2.53 13.28 4.93
N PHE A 34 -1.91 14.46 4.90
CA PHE A 34 -0.81 14.76 3.99
C PHE A 34 0.55 14.48 4.64
N PRO A 35 1.61 14.29 3.84
CA PRO A 35 2.96 14.12 4.33
C PRO A 35 3.42 15.32 5.18
N VAL A 36 4.22 15.06 6.19
CA VAL A 36 4.78 16.08 7.10
C VAL A 36 5.76 17.00 6.36
N ALA A 37 6.50 16.45 5.39
CA ALA A 37 7.48 17.17 4.59
C ALA A 37 7.11 17.13 3.11
N SER A 38 7.63 18.09 2.35
CA SER A 38 7.47 18.10 0.89
C SER A 38 8.07 16.85 0.26
N LEU A 39 7.37 16.31 -0.73
CA LEU A 39 7.79 15.13 -1.47
C LEU A 39 9.09 15.40 -2.23
N SER A 40 10.03 14.46 -2.17
CA SER A 40 11.26 14.49 -2.95
C SER A 40 11.64 13.10 -3.45
N ASP A 41 12.55 13.05 -4.43
CA ASP A 41 12.94 11.78 -5.06
C ASP A 41 13.69 10.82 -4.12
N LYS A 42 14.29 11.33 -3.03
CA LYS A 42 15.20 10.57 -2.16
C LYS A 42 14.79 10.54 -0.69
N THR A 43 13.79 11.32 -0.29
CA THR A 43 13.36 11.37 1.11
C THR A 43 12.26 10.36 1.38
N PRO A 44 12.23 9.76 2.57
CA PRO A 44 11.08 8.99 3.01
C PRO A 44 9.83 9.86 3.04
N ILE A 45 8.68 9.21 2.87
CA ILE A 45 7.38 9.85 3.09
C ILE A 45 6.96 9.56 4.51
N GLU A 46 6.60 10.60 5.24
CA GLU A 46 6.19 10.48 6.63
C GLU A 46 4.81 11.09 6.83
N PHE A 47 3.92 10.32 7.44
CA PHE A 47 2.59 10.76 7.84
C PHE A 47 2.53 10.83 9.36
N PHE A 48 1.91 11.89 9.87
CA PHE A 48 1.68 12.08 11.30
C PHE A 48 0.20 12.27 11.56
N PHE A 49 -0.34 11.39 12.39
CA PHE A 49 -1.69 11.47 12.93
C PHE A 49 -1.63 11.84 14.40
N SER A 50 -2.26 12.96 14.75
CA SER A 50 -2.41 13.37 16.14
C SER A 50 -3.55 12.59 16.77
N GLY A 51 -3.26 11.88 17.87
CA GLY A 51 -4.27 11.14 18.63
C GLY A 51 -5.21 12.01 19.46
N VAL A 52 -5.28 13.32 19.18
CA VAL A 52 -6.13 14.26 19.92
C VAL A 52 -7.58 14.05 19.51
N GLY A 53 -8.46 13.85 20.49
CA GLY A 53 -9.90 13.67 20.30
C GLY A 53 -10.46 12.54 21.14
N GLU A 54 -11.71 12.20 20.88
CA GLU A 54 -12.46 11.14 21.58
C GLU A 54 -12.67 9.87 20.73
N SER A 55 -12.34 9.95 19.43
CA SER A 55 -12.45 8.82 18.50
C SER A 55 -11.30 7.84 18.64
N TYR A 56 -11.58 6.57 18.37
CA TYR A 56 -10.57 5.53 18.21
C TYR A 56 -10.05 5.54 16.78
N LEU A 57 -8.77 5.22 16.59
CA LEU A 57 -8.23 5.08 15.24
C LEU A 57 -8.31 3.62 14.80
N ASP A 58 -8.82 3.37 13.60
CA ASP A 58 -8.84 2.05 12.99
C ASP A 58 -7.63 1.87 12.06
N PRO A 59 -6.56 1.15 12.49
CA PRO A 59 -5.37 0.99 11.68
C PRO A 59 -5.60 0.05 10.49
N ALA A 60 -6.58 -0.85 10.57
CA ALA A 60 -6.84 -1.85 9.54
C ALA A 60 -7.41 -1.22 8.26
N HIS A 61 -8.16 -0.11 8.41
CA HIS A 61 -8.70 0.67 7.29
C HIS A 61 -7.84 1.91 7.00
N THR A 62 -6.52 1.68 6.88
CA THR A 62 -5.57 2.70 6.44
C THR A 62 -5.31 2.55 4.94
N LEU A 63 -5.71 3.54 4.15
CA LEU A 63 -5.51 3.55 2.70
C LEU A 63 -4.43 4.54 2.31
N LEU A 64 -3.45 4.08 1.55
CA LEU A 64 -2.45 4.92 0.91
C LEU A 64 -2.92 5.32 -0.49
N HIS A 65 -2.85 6.62 -0.78
CA HIS A 65 -3.13 7.20 -2.09
C HIS A 65 -1.87 7.87 -2.63
N LEU A 66 -1.47 7.51 -3.84
CA LEU A 66 -0.28 8.03 -4.51
C LEU A 66 -0.60 8.38 -5.96
N GLN A 67 -0.12 9.55 -6.39
CA GLN A 67 -0.06 9.88 -7.81
C GLN A 67 1.40 9.96 -8.24
N VAL A 68 1.79 9.11 -9.18
CA VAL A 68 3.17 8.96 -9.61
C VAL A 68 3.29 9.05 -11.13
N LYS A 69 4.44 9.49 -11.62
CA LYS A 69 4.78 9.48 -13.05
C LYS A 69 6.18 8.92 -13.25
N ILE A 70 6.41 8.28 -14.39
CA ILE A 70 7.75 7.80 -14.78
C ILE A 70 8.35 8.84 -15.72
N THR A 71 9.60 9.24 -15.47
CA THR A 71 10.37 10.16 -16.34
C THR A 71 11.75 9.59 -16.58
N LYS A 72 12.45 10.10 -17.58
CA LYS A 72 13.89 9.85 -17.71
C LYS A 72 14.64 10.57 -16.59
N LYS A 73 15.86 10.14 -16.27
CA LYS A 73 16.71 10.76 -15.25
C LYS A 73 17.03 12.23 -15.54
N ASN A 74 17.06 12.61 -16.82
CA ASN A 74 17.22 14.01 -17.26
C ASN A 74 15.94 14.87 -17.08
N GLY A 75 14.83 14.27 -16.61
CA GLY A 75 13.54 14.94 -16.39
C GLY A 75 12.62 14.98 -17.61
N SER A 76 13.05 14.52 -18.78
CA SER A 76 12.17 14.44 -19.96
C SER A 76 11.14 13.32 -19.81
N ASN A 77 10.02 13.47 -20.52
CA ASN A 77 9.02 12.41 -20.59
C ASN A 77 9.57 11.16 -21.30
N ILE A 78 9.03 10.01 -20.94
CA ILE A 78 9.22 8.76 -21.68
C ILE A 78 8.36 8.80 -22.95
N ALA A 79 8.86 8.27 -24.05
CA ALA A 79 8.13 8.18 -25.31
C ALA A 79 8.62 6.94 -26.08
N THR A 80 7.90 6.49 -27.10
CA THR A 80 8.43 5.44 -28.00
C THR A 80 9.78 5.87 -28.57
N PRO A 81 10.86 5.06 -28.50
CA PRO A 81 10.91 3.61 -28.25
C PRO A 81 11.25 3.18 -26.80
N ASP A 82 11.14 4.05 -25.80
CA ASP A 82 11.43 3.70 -24.40
C ASP A 82 10.47 2.63 -23.86
N VAL A 83 10.98 1.44 -23.54
CA VAL A 83 10.21 0.37 -22.89
C VAL A 83 10.52 0.37 -21.41
N VAL A 84 9.61 0.94 -20.62
CA VAL A 84 9.66 0.95 -19.15
C VAL A 84 8.26 0.79 -18.58
N ALA A 85 8.12 -0.09 -17.60
CA ALA A 85 6.90 -0.26 -16.83
C ALA A 85 7.27 -0.42 -15.35
N PRO A 86 6.37 -0.08 -14.42
CA PRO A 86 6.60 -0.38 -13.01
C PRO A 86 6.57 -1.89 -12.74
N VAL A 87 7.28 -2.30 -11.68
CA VAL A 87 7.08 -3.61 -11.07
C VAL A 87 5.61 -3.74 -10.64
N ASN A 88 5.14 -4.98 -10.58
CA ASN A 88 3.77 -5.26 -10.20
C ASN A 88 3.44 -4.66 -8.81
N TYR A 89 2.18 -4.32 -8.58
CA TYR A 89 1.70 -3.74 -7.32
C TYR A 89 2.45 -2.49 -6.84
N LEU A 90 2.72 -1.57 -7.78
CA LEU A 90 3.57 -0.40 -7.57
C LEU A 90 3.22 0.39 -6.31
N LEU A 91 1.93 0.53 -5.97
CA LEU A 91 1.48 1.29 -4.80
C LEU A 91 2.25 0.93 -3.52
N ASN A 92 2.50 -0.37 -3.31
CA ASN A 92 3.21 -0.86 -2.13
C ASN A 92 4.66 -1.24 -2.42
N THR A 93 4.97 -1.73 -3.62
CA THR A 93 6.35 -2.12 -3.98
C THR A 93 7.26 -0.92 -4.23
N LEU A 94 6.71 0.29 -4.29
CA LEU A 94 7.47 1.55 -4.30
C LEU A 94 8.25 1.78 -2.98
N PHE A 95 7.91 1.10 -1.89
CA PHE A 95 8.57 1.29 -0.58
C PHE A 95 9.37 0.07 -0.14
N SER A 96 10.59 0.29 0.34
CA SER A 96 11.49 -0.74 0.85
C SER A 96 11.17 -1.13 2.30
N GLU A 97 10.69 -0.15 3.08
CA GLU A 97 10.45 -0.31 4.51
C GLU A 97 9.25 0.55 4.95
N CYS A 98 8.48 0.01 5.89
CA CYS A 98 7.39 0.68 6.58
C CYS A 98 7.67 0.63 8.08
N SER A 99 7.81 1.80 8.72
CA SER A 99 8.06 1.94 10.15
C SER A 99 6.90 2.64 10.84
N ILE A 100 6.48 2.07 11.97
CA ILE A 100 5.35 2.56 12.76
C ILE A 100 5.86 3.01 14.12
N THR A 101 5.51 4.24 14.50
CA THR A 101 5.87 4.85 15.78
C THR A 101 4.61 5.33 16.48
N LEU A 102 4.46 4.96 17.76
CA LEU A 102 3.36 5.39 18.63
C LEU A 102 3.92 6.25 19.77
N ASN A 103 3.44 7.48 19.95
CA ASN A 103 3.91 8.41 21.00
C ASN A 103 5.45 8.43 21.14
N ASP A 104 6.14 8.56 20.01
CA ASP A 104 7.62 8.60 19.88
C ASP A 104 8.37 7.30 20.16
N LYS A 105 7.67 6.20 20.43
CA LYS A 105 8.26 4.86 20.49
C LYS A 105 8.00 4.09 19.21
N GLN A 106 9.07 3.72 18.50
CA GLN A 106 8.95 2.82 17.36
C GLN A 106 8.46 1.45 17.84
N VAL A 107 7.31 1.01 17.32
CA VAL A 107 6.67 -0.26 17.69
C VAL A 107 6.87 -1.34 16.64
N SER A 108 7.05 -0.95 15.37
CA SER A 108 7.36 -1.88 14.28
C SER A 108 8.27 -1.21 13.25
N SER A 109 9.16 -2.01 12.66
CA SER A 109 9.90 -1.67 11.45
C SER A 109 9.91 -2.89 10.55
N GLN A 110 9.37 -2.74 9.35
CA GLN A 110 9.24 -3.82 8.39
C GLN A 110 10.22 -3.63 7.25
N ALA A 111 11.43 -4.15 7.42
CA ALA A 111 12.36 -4.29 6.30
C ALA A 111 11.79 -5.23 5.24
N ASN A 112 12.17 -5.05 3.97
CA ASN A 112 11.68 -5.84 2.83
C ASN A 112 10.16 -5.74 2.61
N TYR A 113 9.60 -4.57 2.91
CA TYR A 113 8.17 -4.27 2.82
C TYR A 113 7.56 -4.66 1.46
N ALA A 114 8.21 -4.28 0.36
CA ALA A 114 7.76 -4.57 -0.99
C ALA A 114 7.53 -6.07 -1.25
N TYR A 115 8.43 -6.93 -0.77
CA TYR A 115 8.32 -8.37 -0.97
C TYR A 115 7.13 -8.96 -0.19
N ARG A 116 6.96 -8.52 1.06
CA ARG A 116 5.82 -8.95 1.88
C ARG A 116 4.50 -8.57 1.22
N CYS A 117 4.36 -7.32 0.79
CA CYS A 117 3.16 -6.86 0.08
C CYS A 117 2.89 -7.63 -1.20
N MET A 118 3.95 -7.99 -1.93
CA MET A 118 3.83 -8.82 -3.11
C MET A 118 3.29 -10.21 -2.77
N PHE A 119 3.80 -10.84 -1.71
CA PHE A 119 3.29 -12.14 -1.25
C PHE A 119 1.84 -12.04 -0.79
N ASP A 120 1.47 -11.02 -0.01
CA ASP A 120 0.09 -10.80 0.43
C ASP A 120 -0.85 -10.62 -0.78
N ALA A 121 -0.42 -9.86 -1.80
CA ALA A 121 -1.16 -9.70 -3.04
C ALA A 121 -1.30 -11.02 -3.83
N LEU A 122 -0.21 -11.79 -3.96
CA LEU A 122 -0.20 -13.08 -4.69
C LEU A 122 -1.00 -14.18 -4.00
N LEU A 123 -1.04 -14.18 -2.67
CA LEU A 123 -1.76 -15.15 -1.85
C LEU A 123 -3.21 -14.73 -1.60
N SER A 124 -3.58 -13.49 -1.94
CA SER A 124 -4.97 -13.02 -1.88
C SER A 124 -5.89 -13.81 -2.83
N PRO A 125 -7.18 -13.93 -2.51
CA PRO A 125 -8.15 -14.57 -3.40
C PRO A 125 -8.17 -13.91 -4.78
N LYS A 126 -8.39 -14.72 -5.83
CA LYS A 126 -8.40 -14.24 -7.23
C LYS A 126 -9.37 -13.07 -7.44
N ALA A 127 -10.54 -13.09 -6.79
CA ALA A 127 -11.51 -12.00 -6.86
C ALA A 127 -10.93 -10.66 -6.36
N VAL A 128 -10.09 -10.67 -5.32
CA VAL A 128 -9.44 -9.46 -4.78
C VAL A 128 -8.31 -8.98 -5.70
N GLN A 129 -7.56 -9.93 -6.28
CA GLN A 129 -6.52 -9.65 -7.27
C GLN A 129 -7.05 -8.93 -8.52
N GLU A 130 -8.20 -9.37 -9.03
CA GLU A 130 -8.80 -8.85 -10.26
C GLU A 130 -9.68 -7.61 -10.04
N SER A 131 -9.98 -7.27 -8.78
CA SER A 131 -10.75 -6.09 -8.41
C SER A 131 -9.90 -5.09 -7.63
N LEU A 132 -9.89 -5.17 -6.30
CA LEU A 132 -9.28 -4.19 -5.40
C LEU A 132 -7.80 -3.91 -5.70
N LEU A 133 -7.00 -4.95 -5.96
CA LEU A 133 -5.56 -4.78 -6.13
C LEU A 133 -5.18 -4.10 -7.46
N THR A 134 -6.09 -4.07 -8.43
CA THR A 134 -5.88 -3.34 -9.70
C THR A 134 -5.72 -1.83 -9.48
N ALA A 135 -6.34 -1.27 -8.43
CA ALA A 135 -6.17 0.13 -8.01
C ALA A 135 -4.75 0.44 -7.49
N GLY A 136 -4.00 -0.59 -7.09
CA GLY A 136 -2.58 -0.49 -6.75
C GLY A 136 -1.63 -0.91 -7.87
N LEU A 137 -2.11 -1.01 -9.11
CA LEU A 137 -1.40 -1.56 -10.27
C LEU A 137 -0.95 -3.01 -10.12
N PHE A 138 -1.71 -3.85 -9.40
CA PHE A 138 -1.53 -5.29 -9.46
C PHE A 138 -2.25 -5.86 -10.69
N PHE A 139 -1.48 -6.45 -11.59
CA PHE A 139 -1.99 -7.23 -12.71
C PHE A 139 -1.23 -8.54 -12.79
N ARG A 140 -1.95 -9.65 -12.86
CA ARG A 140 -1.34 -10.98 -12.87
C ARG A 140 -0.58 -11.20 -14.18
N ASP A 141 0.70 -11.55 -14.07
CA ASP A 141 1.53 -11.84 -15.23
C ASP A 141 1.35 -13.27 -15.74
N SER A 142 1.69 -13.48 -17.01
CA SER A 142 1.64 -14.80 -17.64
C SER A 142 2.75 -15.69 -17.09
N PRO A 143 2.52 -17.01 -16.88
CA PRO A 143 3.53 -17.92 -16.38
C PRO A 143 4.84 -17.86 -17.21
N GLY A 144 5.99 -17.77 -16.52
CA GLY A 144 7.31 -17.72 -17.15
C GLY A 144 7.68 -16.38 -17.81
N LYS A 145 6.83 -15.35 -17.70
CA LYS A 145 7.05 -14.03 -18.34
C LYS A 145 7.09 -12.87 -17.35
N ILE A 146 7.33 -13.14 -16.06
CA ILE A 146 7.31 -12.12 -15.01
C ILE A 146 8.50 -11.16 -15.11
N ASP A 147 9.66 -11.64 -15.57
CA ASP A 147 10.90 -10.86 -15.68
C ASP A 147 11.12 -10.26 -17.07
N ALA A 148 10.13 -10.39 -17.97
CA ALA A 148 10.26 -9.90 -19.33
C ALA A 148 10.23 -8.36 -19.37
N THR A 149 11.26 -7.76 -19.96
CA THR A 149 11.40 -6.31 -20.10
C THR A 149 11.09 -5.82 -21.53
N GLU A 150 10.69 -6.71 -22.43
CA GLU A 150 10.37 -6.42 -23.83
C GLU A 150 8.88 -6.65 -24.11
N ILE A 151 8.22 -5.70 -24.78
CA ILE A 151 6.77 -5.72 -25.03
C ILE A 151 6.32 -6.99 -25.79
N LEU A 152 7.10 -7.43 -26.79
CA LEU A 152 6.75 -8.56 -27.65
C LEU A 152 6.68 -9.89 -26.89
N ASN A 153 7.56 -10.08 -25.92
CA ASN A 153 7.68 -11.31 -25.14
C ASN A 153 7.04 -11.22 -23.75
N ALA A 154 6.64 -10.02 -23.32
CA ALA A 154 6.06 -9.75 -22.01
C ALA A 154 4.73 -10.47 -21.76
N GLY A 155 4.46 -10.71 -20.48
CA GLY A 155 3.16 -11.12 -19.98
C GLY A 155 2.10 -10.02 -20.11
N GLU A 156 0.82 -10.40 -20.02
CA GLU A 156 -0.29 -9.46 -20.13
C GLU A 156 -0.31 -8.41 -19.00
N GLY A 157 0.16 -8.77 -17.80
CA GLY A 157 0.28 -7.84 -16.68
C GLY A 157 1.26 -6.71 -16.96
N PHE A 158 2.47 -7.03 -17.43
CA PHE A 158 3.47 -6.05 -17.84
C PHE A 158 2.95 -5.14 -18.96
N LYS A 159 2.33 -5.69 -20.01
CA LYS A 159 1.76 -4.89 -21.11
C LYS A 159 0.70 -3.90 -20.61
N THR A 160 -0.13 -4.33 -19.66
CA THR A 160 -1.15 -3.47 -19.05
C THR A 160 -0.50 -2.33 -18.27
N ARG A 161 0.47 -2.63 -17.39
CA ARG A 161 1.21 -1.60 -16.64
C ARG A 161 1.93 -0.61 -17.56
N TYR A 162 2.60 -1.12 -18.61
CA TYR A 162 3.24 -0.30 -19.64
C TYR A 162 2.26 0.66 -20.32
N ASN A 163 1.08 0.17 -20.73
CA ASN A 163 0.07 0.99 -21.39
C ASN A 163 -0.51 2.09 -20.51
N ILE A 164 -0.55 1.88 -19.20
CA ILE A 164 -1.02 2.88 -18.23
C ILE A 164 0.04 3.98 -18.08
N CYS A 165 1.32 3.64 -18.02
CA CYS A 165 2.38 4.61 -17.72
C CYS A 165 3.03 5.27 -18.94
N LYS A 166 2.81 4.76 -20.16
CA LYS A 166 3.38 5.29 -21.40
C LYS A 166 3.15 6.80 -21.53
N ASP A 167 4.06 7.48 -22.24
CA ASP A 167 4.03 8.93 -22.44
C ASP A 167 4.13 9.76 -21.14
N SER A 168 4.71 9.17 -20.08
CA SER A 168 4.79 9.76 -18.74
C SER A 168 3.44 10.13 -18.14
N LYS A 169 2.40 9.35 -18.45
CA LYS A 169 1.07 9.55 -17.86
C LYS A 169 1.11 9.41 -16.34
N LEU A 170 0.30 10.23 -15.68
CA LEU A 170 0.10 10.17 -14.25
C LEU A 170 -0.67 8.88 -13.91
N MET A 171 -0.06 8.04 -13.09
CA MET A 171 -0.68 6.87 -12.49
C MET A 171 -1.27 7.28 -11.15
N ASP A 172 -2.59 7.22 -11.05
CA ASP A 172 -3.31 7.44 -9.80
C ASP A 172 -3.62 6.09 -9.16
N MET A 173 -3.23 5.91 -7.90
CA MET A 173 -3.28 4.63 -7.18
C MET A 173 -3.79 4.83 -5.77
N ILE A 174 -4.67 3.93 -5.33
CA ILE A 174 -5.15 3.90 -3.95
C ILE A 174 -5.35 2.46 -3.49
N GLY A 175 -5.06 2.18 -2.23
CA GLY A 175 -5.24 0.85 -1.66
C GLY A 175 -4.75 0.74 -0.23
N ALA A 176 -4.94 -0.43 0.38
CA ALA A 176 -4.51 -0.67 1.76
C ALA A 176 -2.99 -0.54 1.90
N LEU A 177 -2.57 0.14 2.98
CA LEU A 177 -1.20 0.08 3.46
C LEU A 177 -1.04 -1.18 4.30
N HIS A 178 -0.08 -2.04 3.94
CA HIS A 178 0.20 -3.24 4.71
C HIS A 178 1.12 -2.87 5.86
N PHE A 179 0.76 -3.16 7.10
CA PHE A 179 1.68 -3.03 8.24
C PHE A 179 1.11 -3.87 9.40
N ASP A 180 1.98 -4.34 10.30
CA ASP A 180 1.57 -5.34 11.30
C ASP A 180 0.40 -4.87 12.17
N LEU A 181 0.39 -3.59 12.51
CA LEU A 181 -0.66 -3.01 13.34
C LEU A 181 -2.01 -2.89 12.60
N GLY A 182 -1.99 -2.86 11.26
CA GLY A 182 -3.19 -2.92 10.43
C GLY A 182 -3.77 -4.35 10.30
N ASN A 183 -3.01 -5.38 10.69
CA ASN A 183 -3.46 -6.78 10.61
C ASN A 183 -4.17 -7.27 11.88
N GLN A 184 -4.37 -6.42 12.88
CA GLN A 184 -5.19 -6.74 14.05
C GLN A 184 -6.57 -6.10 13.96
N SER A 185 -7.54 -6.71 14.63
CA SER A 185 -8.93 -6.22 14.70
C SER A 185 -9.15 -5.13 15.76
N LYS A 186 -8.11 -4.71 16.49
CA LYS A 186 -8.24 -3.74 17.58
C LYS A 186 -7.91 -2.32 17.12
N TYR A 187 -8.74 -1.39 17.55
CA TYR A 187 -8.50 0.03 17.36
C TYR A 187 -7.43 0.56 18.32
N LEU A 188 -6.74 1.62 17.89
CA LEU A 188 -5.89 2.39 18.77
C LEU A 188 -6.75 3.33 19.59
N ILE A 189 -6.48 3.34 20.89
CA ILE A 189 -7.12 4.24 21.85
C ILE A 189 -6.79 5.69 21.51
N ASN A 190 -7.64 6.60 21.97
CA ASN A 190 -7.38 8.03 21.90
C ASN A 190 -6.09 8.41 22.65
N SER A 191 -5.59 9.62 22.39
CA SER A 191 -4.33 10.16 22.95
C SER A 191 -3.07 9.37 22.57
N VAL A 192 -3.13 8.57 21.49
CA VAL A 192 -1.97 7.91 20.89
C VAL A 192 -1.68 8.53 19.53
N ASN A 193 -0.57 9.24 19.43
CA ASN A 193 -0.05 9.76 18.16
C ASN A 193 0.51 8.61 17.33
N LEU A 194 0.09 8.50 16.08
CA LEU A 194 0.57 7.52 15.12
C LEU A 194 1.44 8.21 14.08
N ARG A 195 2.64 7.69 13.88
CA ARG A 195 3.57 8.15 12.86
C ARG A 195 3.94 6.97 11.98
N ILE A 196 3.72 7.13 10.68
CA ILE A 196 4.00 6.12 9.65
C ILE A 196 5.08 6.68 8.74
N LYS A 197 6.20 5.99 8.66
CA LYS A 197 7.32 6.34 7.80
C LYS A 197 7.50 5.28 6.73
N LEU A 198 7.52 5.72 5.48
CA LEU A 198 7.71 4.87 4.30
C LEU A 198 9.05 5.22 3.64
N GLU A 199 9.99 4.30 3.68
CA GLU A 199 11.26 4.42 2.96
C GLU A 199 11.08 3.99 1.52
N ARG A 200 11.55 4.81 0.58
CA ARG A 200 11.35 4.59 -0.85
C ARG A 200 12.35 3.55 -1.38
N ASN A 201 11.88 2.61 -2.19
CA ASN A 201 12.73 1.70 -2.94
C ASN A 201 13.56 2.44 -3.99
N LYS A 202 14.68 1.83 -4.37
CA LYS A 202 15.48 2.28 -5.51
C LYS A 202 14.63 2.20 -6.79
N ASP A 203 14.78 3.17 -7.69
CA ASP A 203 14.09 3.14 -8.99
C ASP A 203 14.42 1.88 -9.80
N ALA A 204 15.66 1.37 -9.67
CA ALA A 204 16.08 0.12 -10.31
C ALA A 204 15.35 -1.14 -9.78
N PHE A 205 14.75 -1.05 -8.58
CA PHE A 205 13.88 -2.10 -8.06
C PHE A 205 12.42 -1.87 -8.48
N ALA A 206 11.94 -0.63 -8.42
CA ALA A 206 10.52 -0.32 -8.68
C ALA A 206 10.15 -0.29 -10.18
N LEU A 207 11.14 -0.22 -11.09
CA LEU A 207 10.96 -0.17 -12.53
C LEU A 207 11.55 -1.40 -13.23
N MET A 208 10.85 -1.83 -14.29
CA MET A 208 11.25 -2.89 -15.20
C MET A 208 11.55 -2.28 -16.57
N SER A 209 12.82 -2.27 -16.95
CA SER A 209 13.31 -1.77 -18.24
C SER A 209 14.68 -2.37 -18.56
N ALA A 210 15.03 -2.41 -19.84
CA ALA A 210 16.35 -2.89 -20.28
C ALA A 210 17.48 -1.90 -19.92
N SER A 211 17.17 -0.60 -19.86
CA SER A 211 18.09 0.45 -19.38
C SER A 211 17.70 0.94 -17.99
N GLN A 212 18.65 1.53 -17.27
CA GLN A 212 18.42 2.11 -15.94
C GLN A 212 18.31 3.64 -15.98
N ASP A 213 17.81 4.21 -17.07
CA ASP A 213 17.80 5.65 -17.31
C ASP A 213 16.49 6.35 -16.87
N PHE A 214 15.63 5.61 -16.17
CA PHE A 214 14.32 6.08 -15.73
C PHE A 214 14.27 6.29 -14.22
N LYS A 215 13.35 7.14 -13.78
CA LYS A 215 13.04 7.40 -12.38
C LYS A 215 11.55 7.58 -12.18
N ILE A 216 11.07 7.25 -10.99
CA ILE A 216 9.70 7.53 -10.56
C ILE A 216 9.68 8.92 -9.91
N VAL A 217 8.66 9.71 -10.19
CA VAL A 217 8.42 11.00 -9.53
C VAL A 217 7.05 10.95 -8.89
N ILE A 218 7.01 11.13 -7.57
CA ILE A 218 5.77 11.19 -6.79
C ILE A 218 5.26 12.63 -6.85
N GLN A 219 4.07 12.82 -7.38
CA GLN A 219 3.42 14.14 -7.47
C GLN A 219 2.51 14.41 -6.28
N HIS A 220 1.80 13.37 -5.83
CA HIS A 220 0.88 13.46 -4.71
C HIS A 220 1.03 12.22 -3.82
N ALA A 221 0.88 12.43 -2.52
CA ALA A 221 0.74 11.36 -1.56
C ALA A 221 -0.23 11.81 -0.47
N SER A 222 -1.18 10.95 -0.12
CA SER A 222 -2.04 11.13 1.05
C SER A 222 -2.41 9.79 1.67
N LEU A 223 -2.75 9.83 2.95
CA LEU A 223 -3.15 8.68 3.73
C LEU A 223 -4.57 8.91 4.24
N PHE A 224 -5.49 8.00 3.93
CA PHE A 224 -6.84 8.02 4.48
C PHE A 224 -6.89 7.05 5.65
N VAL A 225 -7.27 7.55 6.81
CA VAL A 225 -7.43 6.72 8.01
C VAL A 225 -8.84 6.86 8.55
N ARG A 226 -9.42 5.74 8.96
CA ARG A 226 -10.75 5.70 9.56
C ARG A 226 -10.69 5.97 11.07
N LYS A 227 -11.57 6.84 11.55
CA LYS A 227 -11.79 7.19 12.95
C LYS A 227 -13.27 7.09 13.33
#